data_AF-A0A250JU91-F1
#
_entry.id   AF-A0A250JU91-F1
#
_cell.length_a   1.000
_cell.length_b   1.000
_cell.length_c   1.000
_cell.angle_alpha   90.00
_cell.angle_beta   90.00
_cell.angle_gamma   90.00
#
_symmetry.space_group_name_H-M   'P 1'
#
loop_
_entity.id
_entity.type
_entity.pdbx_description
1 polymer ?
#
loop_
_entity_poly.entity_id
_entity_poly.type
_entity_poly.pdbx_seq_one_letter_code
_entity_poly.pdbx_strand_id
1 'polypeptide(L)'
;MPREGEPISVSLHVGTFEGPEFDGPLTLTFHPTGAPSQQTKTLTRDGVNWHTEFTPDTPGPWDLEVRYRNTHLKVITARFAVASTPLPRGMGWGLILVGAGTALFLGLRNVLRRVKASGSTGELPTAAPPTPPEAPAPPGLGADPTPPSDPPSRQ
;
A
#
# COMPACT_ATOMS: atom_id res chain seq x y z
N MET A 1 -12.64 0.04 15.60
CA MET A 1 -11.41 -0.75 15.81
C MET A 1 -10.28 0.21 16.12
N PRO A 2 -9.42 -0.11 17.10
CA PRO A 2 -8.17 0.61 17.35
C PRO A 2 -7.33 0.74 16.08
N ARG A 3 -6.63 1.87 15.91
CA ARG A 3 -5.72 2.13 14.79
C ARG A 3 -4.33 2.46 15.31
N GLU A 4 -3.31 2.14 14.52
CA GLU A 4 -1.93 2.54 14.82
C GLU A 4 -1.81 4.07 14.86
N GLY A 5 -1.09 4.59 15.85
CA GLY A 5 -0.90 6.03 16.07
C GLY A 5 -2.10 6.76 16.67
N GLU A 6 -3.26 6.12 16.83
CA GLU A 6 -4.43 6.72 17.49
C GLU A 6 -4.49 6.31 18.97
N PRO A 7 -4.70 7.27 19.91
CA PRO A 7 -4.84 6.95 21.31
C PRO A 7 -6.12 6.14 21.56
N ILE A 8 -6.00 5.08 22.34
CA ILE A 8 -7.11 4.29 22.86
C ILE A 8 -7.20 4.46 24.37
N SER A 9 -8.42 4.67 24.86
CA SER A 9 -8.71 4.68 26.29
C SER A 9 -8.97 3.26 26.77
N VAL A 10 -8.31 2.87 27.85
CA VAL A 10 -8.52 1.58 28.51
C VAL A 10 -9.11 1.83 29.89
N SER A 11 -10.30 1.30 30.13
CA SER A 11 -10.99 1.35 31.42
C SER A 11 -11.10 -0.06 31.99
N LEU A 12 -10.73 -0.21 33.26
CA LEU A 12 -10.82 -1.47 33.98
C LEU A 12 -11.62 -1.28 35.27
N HIS A 13 -12.62 -2.12 35.46
CA HIS A 13 -13.35 -2.24 36.70
C HIS A 13 -12.89 -3.50 37.43
N VAL A 14 -12.41 -3.36 38.66
CA VAL A 14 -12.05 -4.49 39.51
C VAL A 14 -13.18 -4.73 40.50
N GLY A 15 -14.01 -5.74 40.20
CA GLY A 15 -15.07 -6.17 41.10
C GLY A 15 -14.52 -6.84 42.37
N THR A 16 -15.31 -6.77 43.44
CA THR A 16 -15.00 -7.45 44.70
C THR A 16 -15.72 -8.80 44.72
N PHE A 17 -14.96 -9.89 44.90
CA PHE A 17 -15.53 -11.23 45.10
C PHE A 17 -15.57 -11.61 46.58
N GLU A 18 -14.53 -11.28 47.35
CA GLU A 18 -14.44 -11.42 48.81
C GLU A 18 -13.49 -10.34 49.37
N GLY A 19 -13.78 -9.78 50.55
CA GLY A 19 -12.94 -8.78 51.23
C GLY A 19 -13.30 -7.32 50.93
N PRO A 20 -12.47 -6.36 51.36
CA PRO A 20 -12.68 -4.94 51.09
C PRO A 20 -12.53 -4.61 49.59
N GLU A 21 -13.09 -3.49 49.17
CA GLU A 21 -12.91 -2.97 47.81
C GLU A 21 -11.43 -2.78 47.52
N PHE A 22 -11.00 -3.19 46.33
CA PHE A 22 -9.62 -2.98 45.89
C PHE A 22 -9.39 -1.50 45.63
N ASP A 23 -8.35 -0.91 46.22
CA ASP A 23 -7.96 0.49 46.01
C ASP A 23 -6.51 0.65 45.52
N GLY A 24 -5.82 -0.47 45.34
CA GLY A 24 -4.41 -0.51 45.01
C GLY A 24 -4.07 -0.14 43.56
N PRO A 25 -2.76 -0.10 43.25
CA PRO A 25 -2.29 0.18 41.90
C PRO A 25 -2.59 -0.99 40.95
N LEU A 26 -2.98 -0.65 39.73
CA LEU A 26 -3.10 -1.59 38.60
C LEU A 26 -2.01 -1.30 37.58
N THR A 27 -1.35 -2.34 37.11
CA THR A 27 -0.41 -2.26 35.99
C THR A 27 -0.95 -3.01 34.79
N LEU A 28 -1.00 -2.34 33.64
CA LEU A 28 -1.25 -2.94 32.34
C LEU A 28 0.04 -3.01 31.55
N THR A 29 0.28 -4.14 30.92
CA THR A 29 1.34 -4.30 29.94
C THR A 29 0.75 -4.64 28.59
N PHE A 30 1.18 -3.91 27.57
CA PHE A 30 0.81 -4.08 26.18
C PHE A 30 1.97 -4.73 25.42
N HIS A 31 1.68 -5.77 24.64
CA HIS A 31 2.64 -6.52 23.85
C HIS A 31 2.11 -6.72 22.43
N PRO A 32 2.81 -6.29 21.37
CA PRO A 32 2.50 -6.77 20.04
C PRO A 32 2.83 -8.27 19.98
N THR A 33 1.89 -9.09 19.48
CA THR A 33 2.12 -10.54 19.46
C THR A 33 3.30 -10.87 18.55
N GLY A 34 4.27 -11.61 19.08
CA GLY A 34 5.45 -12.05 18.33
C GLY A 34 6.57 -11.00 18.23
N ALA A 35 6.41 -9.84 18.87
CA ALA A 35 7.47 -8.85 19.02
C ALA A 35 8.06 -8.89 20.44
N PRO A 36 9.36 -8.58 20.61
CA PRO A 36 9.98 -8.50 21.93
C PRO A 36 9.65 -7.19 22.68
N SER A 37 9.01 -6.22 22.01
CA SER A 37 8.66 -4.93 22.59
C SER A 37 7.50 -5.05 23.57
N GLN A 38 7.57 -4.28 24.66
CA GLN A 38 6.50 -4.18 25.65
C GLN A 38 6.35 -2.76 26.14
N GLN A 39 5.13 -2.37 26.50
CA GLN A 39 4.83 -1.08 27.10
C GLN A 39 4.01 -1.30 28.36
N THR A 40 4.52 -0.90 29.52
CA THR A 40 3.79 -0.99 30.80
C THR A 40 3.28 0.38 31.21
N LYS A 41 2.01 0.45 31.61
CA LYS A 41 1.38 1.65 32.16
C LYS A 41 0.72 1.33 33.49
N THR A 42 0.87 2.23 34.45
CA THR A 42 0.08 2.24 35.68
C THR A 42 -1.24 2.94 35.41
N LEU A 43 -2.35 2.37 35.87
CA LEU A 43 -3.66 2.98 35.68
C LEU A 43 -3.95 3.93 36.83
N THR A 44 -4.63 5.02 36.49
CA THR A 44 -5.12 6.01 37.44
C THR A 44 -6.54 5.66 37.85
N ARG A 45 -6.82 5.62 39.16
CA ARG A 45 -8.17 5.39 39.66
C ARG A 45 -9.02 6.66 39.49
N ASP A 46 -10.20 6.51 38.92
CA ASP A 46 -11.25 7.53 38.83
C ASP A 46 -12.59 6.90 39.26
N GLY A 47 -13.04 7.26 40.45
CA GLY A 47 -14.16 6.59 41.13
C GLY A 47 -13.89 5.09 41.35
N VAL A 48 -14.76 4.24 40.78
CA VAL A 48 -14.68 2.76 40.87
C VAL A 48 -13.89 2.12 39.74
N ASN A 49 -13.41 2.92 38.77
CA ASN A 49 -12.71 2.44 37.59
C ASN A 49 -11.27 2.92 37.57
N TRP A 50 -10.44 2.20 36.82
CA TRP A 50 -9.06 2.55 36.56
C TRP A 50 -8.90 2.83 35.08
N HIS A 51 -8.22 3.93 34.78
CA HIS A 51 -8.09 4.44 33.43
C HIS A 51 -6.64 4.62 33.04
N THR A 52 -6.34 4.36 31.77
CA THR A 52 -5.10 4.77 31.13
C THR A 52 -5.36 5.00 29.66
N GLU A 53 -4.46 5.75 29.02
CA GLU A 53 -4.43 5.88 27.57
C GLU A 53 -3.23 5.12 27.02
N PHE A 54 -3.41 4.50 25.88
CA PHE A 54 -2.35 3.77 25.19
C PHE A 54 -2.41 4.10 23.70
N THR A 55 -1.26 4.19 23.04
CA THR A 55 -1.21 4.49 21.61
C THR A 55 -0.37 3.40 20.96
N PRO A 56 -1.01 2.43 20.27
CA PRO A 56 -0.28 1.38 19.57
C PRO A 56 0.54 2.00 18.44
N ASP A 57 1.80 1.60 18.34
CA ASP A 57 2.74 2.08 17.34
C ASP A 57 2.75 1.23 16.06
N THR A 58 2.24 0.00 16.16
CA THR A 58 2.29 -1.00 15.10
C THR A 58 0.93 -1.66 14.90
N PRO A 59 0.58 -2.03 13.66
CA PRO A 59 -0.68 -2.69 13.36
C PRO A 59 -0.56 -4.20 13.66
N GLY A 60 -1.70 -4.87 13.79
CA GLY A 60 -1.78 -6.31 14.02
C GLY A 60 -2.30 -6.68 15.40
N PRO A 61 -2.11 -7.94 15.83
CA PRO A 61 -2.58 -8.42 17.11
C PRO A 61 -1.71 -7.91 18.27
N TRP A 62 -2.39 -7.52 19.35
CA TRP A 62 -1.80 -7.09 20.61
C TRP A 62 -2.36 -7.92 21.76
N ASP A 63 -1.47 -8.38 22.62
CA ASP A 63 -1.78 -9.03 23.89
C ASP A 63 -1.69 -7.97 25.01
N LEU A 64 -2.65 -8.03 25.92
CA LEU A 64 -2.80 -7.16 27.08
C LEU A 64 -2.70 -8.01 28.33
N GLU A 65 -1.84 -7.62 29.26
CA GLU A 65 -1.69 -8.26 30.56
C GLU A 65 -2.00 -7.26 31.68
N VAL A 66 -2.98 -7.58 32.50
CA VAL A 66 -3.30 -6.83 33.72
C VAL A 66 -2.74 -7.57 34.90
N ARG A 67 -1.85 -6.93 35.65
CA ARG A 67 -1.30 -7.48 36.90
C ARG A 67 -1.72 -6.61 38.07
N TYR A 68 -2.24 -7.23 39.11
CA TYR A 68 -2.56 -6.55 40.36
C TYR A 68 -2.50 -7.49 41.55
N ARG A 69 -2.24 -6.92 42.72
CA ARG A 69 -2.12 -7.68 43.97
C ARG A 69 -3.14 -7.15 44.96
N ASN A 70 -4.15 -7.97 45.24
CA ASN A 70 -5.02 -7.77 46.39
C ASN A 70 -4.55 -8.73 47.52
N THR A 71 -5.40 -9.67 47.96
CA THR A 71 -4.99 -10.77 48.84
C THR A 71 -3.93 -11.68 48.20
N HIS A 72 -4.05 -11.91 46.89
CA HIS A 72 -3.10 -12.65 46.06
C HIS A 72 -2.75 -11.85 44.80
N LEU A 73 -1.64 -12.23 44.16
CA LEU A 73 -1.32 -11.75 42.82
C LEU A 73 -2.32 -12.34 41.83
N LYS A 74 -2.93 -11.48 41.02
CA LYS A 74 -3.83 -11.84 39.94
C LYS A 74 -3.26 -11.32 38.63
N VAL A 75 -3.38 -12.15 37.59
CA VAL A 75 -2.96 -11.82 36.22
C VAL A 75 -4.13 -12.13 35.30
N ILE A 76 -4.56 -11.14 34.53
CA ILE A 76 -5.65 -11.28 33.54
C ILE A 76 -5.06 -10.94 32.19
N THR A 77 -5.31 -11.78 31.18
CA THR A 77 -4.86 -11.55 29.82
C THR A 77 -6.03 -11.33 28.87
N ALA A 78 -5.84 -10.44 27.91
CA ALA A 78 -6.78 -10.17 26.84
C ALA A 78 -6.01 -9.95 25.53
N ARG A 79 -6.72 -10.03 24.39
CA ARG A 79 -6.12 -9.81 23.08
C ARG A 79 -7.03 -8.93 22.24
N PHE A 80 -6.43 -8.01 21.48
CA PHE A 80 -7.15 -7.15 20.56
C PHE A 80 -6.36 -6.95 19.27
N ALA A 81 -7.00 -6.38 18.24
CA ALA A 81 -6.37 -6.11 16.96
C ALA A 81 -6.32 -4.59 16.70
N VAL A 82 -5.19 -4.14 16.17
CA VAL A 82 -4.93 -2.77 15.74
C VAL A 82 -4.89 -2.73 14.21
N ALA A 83 -5.69 -1.87 13.61
CA ALA A 83 -5.69 -1.66 12.18
C ALA A 83 -4.58 -0.69 11.75
N SER A 84 -4.09 -0.84 10.53
CA SER A 84 -3.19 0.15 9.93
C SER A 84 -3.92 1.45 9.63
N THR A 85 -3.18 2.55 9.70
CA THR A 85 -3.68 3.88 9.38
C THR A 85 -3.51 4.12 7.88
N PRO A 86 -4.59 4.42 7.14
CA PRO A 86 -4.48 4.67 5.71
C PRO A 86 -3.65 5.94 5.47
N LEU A 87 -2.89 5.95 4.37
CA LEU A 87 -2.11 7.11 3.95
C LEU A 87 -2.95 8.40 3.99
N PRO A 88 -2.33 9.56 4.35
CA PRO A 88 -3.04 10.83 4.46
C PRO A 88 -3.88 11.12 3.21
N ARG A 89 -5.17 11.43 3.42
CA ARG A 89 -6.11 11.81 2.36
C ARG A 89 -5.59 13.08 1.66
N GLY A 90 -4.90 12.91 0.53
CA GLY A 90 -4.26 14.00 -0.21
C GLY A 90 -2.89 13.65 -0.77
N MET A 91 -2.19 12.68 -0.19
CA MET A 91 -0.88 12.26 -0.68
C MET A 91 -0.95 11.63 -2.09
N GLY A 92 -2.01 10.87 -2.37
CA GLY A 92 -2.29 10.37 -3.72
C GLY A 92 -2.50 11.48 -4.74
N TRP A 93 -3.29 12.51 -4.40
CA TRP A 93 -3.50 13.68 -5.27
C TRP A 93 -2.21 14.48 -5.47
N GLY A 94 -1.40 14.65 -4.42
CA GLY A 94 -0.10 15.29 -4.51
C GLY A 94 0.83 14.56 -5.51
N LEU A 95 0.91 13.23 -5.41
CA LEU A 95 1.72 12.42 -6.33
C LEU A 95 1.22 12.53 -7.78
N ILE A 96 -0.10 12.53 -7.99
CA ILE A 96 -0.69 12.71 -9.32
C ILE A 96 -0.36 14.09 -9.89
N LEU A 97 -0.51 15.16 -9.11
CA LEU A 97 -0.22 16.52 -9.55
C LEU A 97 1.26 16.71 -9.87
N VAL A 98 2.15 16.17 -9.04
CA VAL A 98 3.60 16.20 -9.29
C VAL A 98 3.96 15.43 -10.55
N GLY A 99 3.39 14.23 -10.73
CA GLY A 99 3.61 13.42 -11.93
C GLY A 99 3.12 14.11 -13.20
N ALA A 100 1.89 14.62 -13.19
CA ALA A 100 1.29 15.33 -14.31
C ALA A 100 2.06 16.62 -14.64
N GLY A 101 2.43 17.41 -13.64
CA GLY A 101 3.20 18.63 -13.81
C GLY A 101 4.58 18.37 -14.42
N THR A 102 5.27 17.32 -13.95
CA THR A 102 6.59 16.93 -14.48
C THR A 102 6.48 16.47 -15.93
N ALA A 103 5.50 15.63 -16.26
CA ALA A 103 5.26 15.16 -17.62
C ALA A 103 4.94 16.32 -18.58
N LEU A 104 4.06 17.25 -18.16
CA LEU A 104 3.70 18.42 -18.95
C LEU A 104 4.90 19.33 -19.18
N PHE A 105 5.70 19.58 -18.15
CA PHE A 105 6.90 20.41 -18.25
C PHE A 105 7.94 19.80 -19.20
N LEU A 106 8.21 18.50 -19.06
CA LEU A 106 9.13 17.79 -19.95
C LEU A 106 8.61 17.74 -21.39
N GLY A 107 7.31 17.51 -21.57
CA GLY A 107 6.65 17.54 -22.88
C GLY A 107 6.78 18.90 -23.56
N LEU A 108 6.44 19.98 -22.86
CA LEU A 108 6.54 21.35 -23.38
C LEU A 108 7.99 21.73 -23.72
N ARG A 109 8.94 21.37 -22.84
CA ARG A 109 10.37 21.58 -23.09
C ARG A 109 10.84 20.82 -24.32
N ASN A 110 10.36 19.60 -24.54
CA ASN A 110 10.76 18.78 -25.70
C ASN A 110 10.20 19.34 -27.01
N VAL A 111 8.95 19.83 -27.01
CA VAL A 111 8.35 20.52 -28.15
C VAL A 111 9.09 21.82 -28.48
N LEU A 112 9.37 22.66 -27.48
CA LEU A 112 10.12 23.91 -27.67
C LEU A 112 11.53 23.64 -28.22
N ARG A 113 12.22 22.61 -27.74
CA ARG A 113 13.51 22.17 -28.30
C ARG A 113 13.38 21.75 -29.76
N ARG A 114 12.35 20.98 -30.11
CA ARG A 114 12.11 20.54 -31.50
C ARG A 114 11.83 21.73 -32.43
N VAL A 115 10.98 22.68 -32.03
CA VAL A 115 10.69 23.88 -32.84
C VAL A 115 11.96 24.71 -33.07
N LYS A 116 12.80 24.87 -32.04
CA LYS A 116 14.08 25.57 -32.18
C LYS A 116 15.08 24.84 -33.09
N ALA A 117 15.04 23.50 -33.13
CA ALA A 117 15.86 22.69 -34.04
C ALA A 117 15.34 22.71 -35.48
N SER A 118 14.01 22.73 -35.68
CA SER A 118 13.37 22.79 -37.00
C SER A 118 13.54 24.14 -37.71
N GLY A 119 13.94 25.20 -37.00
CA GLY A 119 14.28 26.49 -37.60
C GLY A 119 15.60 26.52 -38.38
N SER A 120 16.39 25.44 -38.38
CA SER A 120 17.71 25.39 -39.04
C SER A 120 17.76 24.50 -40.31
N THR A 121 16.62 24.12 -40.89
CA THR A 121 16.61 23.39 -42.17
C THR A 121 15.44 23.83 -43.02
N GLY A 122 15.55 25.03 -43.59
CA GLY A 122 14.80 25.42 -44.77
C GLY A 122 15.71 25.29 -46.00
N GLU A 123 15.82 24.09 -46.55
CA GLU A 123 16.14 23.92 -47.98
C GLU A 123 15.57 22.59 -48.49
N LEU A 124 14.48 22.71 -49.25
CA LEU A 124 13.98 21.78 -50.27
C LEU A 124 13.18 22.68 -51.24
N PRO A 125 13.05 22.40 -52.55
CA PRO A 125 13.59 21.29 -53.35
C PRO A 125 14.17 21.73 -54.71
N THR A 126 14.94 20.88 -55.40
CA THR A 126 15.05 20.96 -56.87
C THR A 126 14.87 19.57 -57.46
N ALA A 127 13.86 19.50 -58.32
CA ALA A 127 13.39 18.34 -59.04
C ALA A 127 14.36 17.90 -60.14
N ALA A 128 14.39 16.60 -60.42
CA ALA A 128 14.49 16.09 -61.78
C ALA A 128 13.60 14.83 -61.94
N PRO A 129 12.96 14.61 -63.11
CA PRO A 129 11.74 13.81 -63.31
C PRO A 129 12.04 12.41 -63.94
N PRO A 130 11.02 11.58 -64.30
CA PRO A 130 11.04 10.11 -64.23
C PRO A 130 11.54 9.40 -65.50
N THR A 131 11.90 8.11 -65.37
CA THR A 131 12.02 7.18 -66.50
C THR A 131 11.34 5.84 -66.19
N PRO A 132 10.25 5.51 -66.90
CA PRO A 132 9.99 4.16 -67.41
C PRO A 132 9.65 4.23 -68.93
N PRO A 133 9.50 3.15 -69.72
CA PRO A 133 9.45 1.70 -69.41
C PRO A 133 10.24 0.77 -70.39
N GLU A 134 10.53 -0.49 -70.02
CA GLU A 134 10.51 -1.59 -71.02
C GLU A 134 10.31 -2.98 -70.37
N ALA A 135 9.27 -3.68 -70.82
CA ALA A 135 9.00 -5.12 -70.67
C ALA A 135 8.53 -5.62 -72.05
N PRO A 136 8.90 -6.83 -72.52
CA PRO A 136 8.03 -8.01 -72.33
C PRO A 136 8.75 -9.39 -72.24
N ALA A 137 7.98 -10.40 -71.76
CA ALA A 137 8.27 -11.81 -71.40
C ALA A 137 8.44 -12.79 -72.62
N PRO A 138 8.30 -14.16 -72.57
CA PRO A 138 8.16 -15.23 -71.53
C PRO A 138 8.99 -16.53 -71.91
N PRO A 139 8.56 -17.81 -71.80
CA PRO A 139 8.01 -18.66 -70.72
C PRO A 139 8.91 -19.89 -70.36
N GLY A 140 8.78 -20.48 -69.16
CA GLY A 140 9.48 -21.72 -68.81
C GLY A 140 8.66 -22.60 -67.87
N LEU A 141 8.01 -23.60 -68.45
CA LEU A 141 7.11 -24.57 -67.84
C LEU A 141 7.75 -25.36 -66.69
N GLY A 142 7.01 -25.51 -65.60
CA GLY A 142 7.28 -26.48 -64.54
C GLY A 142 5.99 -26.69 -63.76
N ALA A 143 5.27 -27.74 -64.14
CA ALA A 143 3.91 -28.08 -63.76
C ALA A 143 3.60 -28.11 -62.25
N ASP A 144 2.44 -27.56 -61.88
CA ASP A 144 1.56 -28.04 -60.79
C ASP A 144 1.18 -29.53 -61.05
N PRO A 145 0.79 -30.37 -60.07
CA PRO A 145 -0.37 -30.08 -59.21
C PRO A 145 -0.32 -30.58 -57.74
N THR A 146 -0.68 -29.69 -56.80
CA THR A 146 -1.82 -29.80 -55.83
C THR A 146 -1.94 -31.00 -54.84
N PRO A 147 -2.83 -30.97 -53.80
CA PRO A 147 -2.50 -31.17 -52.38
C PRO A 147 -3.35 -32.32 -51.74
N PRO A 148 -4.08 -32.11 -50.62
CA PRO A 148 -3.73 -32.13 -49.20
C PRO A 148 -4.19 -33.44 -48.50
N SER A 149 -3.68 -33.72 -47.29
CA SER A 149 -4.36 -34.66 -46.38
C SER A 149 -4.31 -34.15 -44.95
N ASP A 150 -5.49 -33.83 -44.43
CA ASP A 150 -5.86 -33.66 -43.02
C ASP A 150 -7.33 -34.15 -42.93
N PRO A 151 -7.97 -34.48 -41.79
CA PRO A 151 -7.54 -34.82 -40.41
C PRO A 151 -8.22 -36.16 -39.95
N PRO A 152 -8.92 -36.27 -38.79
CA PRO A 152 -8.48 -36.56 -37.40
C PRO A 152 -8.95 -37.96 -36.89
N SER A 153 -8.60 -38.36 -35.65
CA SER A 153 -9.46 -39.11 -34.67
C SER A 153 -8.62 -39.68 -33.50
N ARG A 154 -8.88 -39.24 -32.25
CA ARG A 154 -9.71 -39.91 -31.22
C ARG A 154 -9.28 -41.36 -30.87
N GLN A 155 -8.67 -41.56 -29.70
CA GLN A 155 -9.28 -42.09 -28.46
C GLN A 155 -8.20 -42.21 -27.38
#